data_AF-A0A1Q5I6L8-F1
#
_entry.id   AF-A0A1Q5I6L8-F1
#
_cell.length_a   1.000
_cell.length_b   1.000
_cell.length_c   1.000
_cell.angle_alpha   90.00
_cell.angle_beta   90.00
_cell.angle_gamma   90.00
#
_symmetry.space_group_name_H-M   'P 1'
#
loop_
_entity.id
_entity.type
_entity.pdbx_description
1 polymer ?
#
loop_
_entity_poly.entity_id
_entity_poly.type
_entity_poly.pdbx_seq_one_letter_code
_entity_poly.pdbx_strand_id
1 'polypeptide(L)'
;MYALLLACLDTETGSHEVARLAGLASVDDMQPFLDELESVGAADVMDHVGAGQVITVHESPLLPEQRTHACIPCQDCGACSCEYIKGMCRPCSHIRDVREQARTDIARWQQEVDQGKTYAVGSGGARLHRWDCSSLNTVERSVGSLEDAIKAAKAGADPGYIYWPRLPKLYSAEELRRKGSKKRNCGLCGPDPL
;
A
#
# COMPACT_ATOMS: atom_id res chain seq x y z
N MET A 1 6.00 32.52 -6.81
CA MET A 1 5.06 31.38 -6.84
C MET A 1 5.71 30.07 -7.29
N TYR A 2 6.11 29.86 -8.55
CA TYR A 2 6.67 28.56 -9.00
C TYR A 2 7.90 28.07 -8.20
N ALA A 3 8.86 28.98 -7.91
CA ALA A 3 10.03 28.65 -7.08
C ALA A 3 9.66 28.31 -5.63
N LEU A 4 8.59 28.92 -5.10
CA LEU A 4 8.07 28.63 -3.75
C LEU A 4 7.46 27.23 -3.73
N LEU A 5 6.64 26.90 -4.73
CA LEU A 5 6.02 25.58 -4.87
C LEU A 5 7.07 24.47 -4.98
N LEU A 6 8.11 24.66 -5.79
CA LEU A 6 9.22 23.70 -5.89
C LEU A 6 9.99 23.54 -4.57
N ALA A 7 10.21 24.63 -3.84
CA ALA A 7 10.89 24.60 -2.54
C ALA A 7 10.05 23.91 -1.45
N CYS A 8 8.72 23.91 -1.58
CA CYS A 8 7.80 23.24 -0.66
C CYS A 8 7.52 21.76 -0.98
N LEU A 9 8.02 21.22 -2.09
CA LEU A 9 7.88 19.79 -2.41
C LEU A 9 8.78 18.89 -1.55
N ASP A 10 9.80 19.47 -0.91
CA ASP A 10 10.71 18.74 -0.04
C ASP A 10 10.17 18.75 1.40
N THR A 11 9.68 17.60 1.86
CA THR A 11 8.99 17.42 3.14
C THR A 11 9.85 17.70 4.38
N GLU A 12 11.16 17.88 4.22
CA GLU A 12 12.10 18.16 5.32
C GLU A 12 12.48 19.65 5.42
N THR A 13 12.00 20.51 4.51
CA THR A 13 12.42 21.91 4.44
C THR A 13 11.52 22.81 5.29
N GLY A 14 12.09 23.42 6.34
CA GLY A 14 11.37 24.37 7.20
C GLY A 14 11.07 25.71 6.52
N SER A 15 10.05 26.44 6.98
CA SER A 15 9.53 27.66 6.32
C SER A 15 10.58 28.75 6.07
N HIS A 16 11.56 28.90 6.96
CA HIS A 16 12.68 29.84 6.76
C HIS A 16 13.59 29.44 5.59
N GLU A 17 13.81 28.15 5.40
CA GLU A 17 14.63 27.64 4.31
C GLU A 17 13.89 27.70 2.97
N VAL A 18 12.58 27.42 2.98
CA VAL A 18 11.69 27.65 1.82
C VAL A 18 11.74 29.13 1.39
N ALA A 19 11.60 30.08 2.33
CA ALA A 19 11.69 31.51 2.02
C ALA A 19 13.02 31.85 1.32
N ARG A 20 14.13 31.36 1.89
CA ARG A 20 15.48 31.57 1.35
C ARG A 20 15.64 30.97 -0.05
N LEU A 21 15.17 29.75 -0.28
CA LEU A 21 15.22 29.08 -1.58
C LEU A 21 14.38 29.80 -2.64
N ALA A 22 13.26 30.39 -2.23
CA ALA A 22 12.41 31.22 -3.08
C ALA A 22 12.95 32.64 -3.30
N GLY A 23 14.09 33.00 -2.68
CA GLY A 23 14.70 34.33 -2.80
C GLY A 23 13.98 35.42 -2.01
N LEU A 24 13.22 35.05 -0.97
CA LEU A 24 12.47 35.95 -0.11
C LEU A 24 13.29 36.35 1.12
N ALA A 25 13.06 37.58 1.60
CA ALA A 25 13.82 38.14 2.72
C ALA A 25 13.35 37.60 4.08
N SER A 26 12.08 37.22 4.18
CA SER A 26 11.46 36.69 5.39
C SER A 26 10.37 35.66 5.07
N VAL A 27 9.92 34.95 6.10
CA VAL A 27 8.77 34.04 6.01
C VAL A 27 7.47 34.82 5.77
N ASP A 28 7.34 36.03 6.31
CA ASP A 28 6.17 36.88 6.12
C ASP A 28 5.97 37.26 4.64
N ASP A 29 7.07 37.40 3.89
CA ASP A 29 7.04 37.68 2.45
C ASP A 29 6.49 36.50 1.62
N MET A 30 6.38 35.31 2.21
CA MET A 30 5.75 34.15 1.56
C MET A 30 4.22 34.27 1.53
N GLN A 31 3.62 34.98 2.49
CA GLN A 31 2.17 34.95 2.73
C GLN A 31 1.34 35.26 1.48
N PRO A 32 1.63 36.32 0.68
CA PRO A 32 0.82 36.62 -0.50
C PRO A 32 0.82 35.50 -1.54
N PHE A 33 1.94 34.76 -1.65
CA PHE A 33 2.07 33.64 -2.57
C PHE A 33 1.41 32.37 -2.03
N LEU A 34 1.44 32.18 -0.71
CA LEU A 34 0.74 31.08 -0.05
C LEU A 34 -0.78 31.27 -0.18
N ASP A 35 -1.28 32.48 0.04
CA ASP A 35 -2.70 32.82 -0.16
C ASP A 35 -3.14 32.54 -1.60
N GLU A 36 -2.31 32.90 -2.59
CA GLU A 36 -2.57 32.60 -4.01
C GLU A 36 -2.61 31.10 -4.28
N LEU A 37 -1.64 30.34 -3.76
CA LEU A 37 -1.56 28.88 -3.92
C LEU A 37 -2.71 28.15 -3.21
N GLU A 38 -3.12 28.62 -2.04
CA GLU A 38 -4.26 28.08 -1.29
C GLU A 38 -5.58 28.35 -2.01
N SER A 39 -5.74 29.54 -2.61
CA SER A 39 -6.94 29.90 -3.37
C SER A 39 -7.20 28.99 -4.58
N VAL A 40 -6.14 28.42 -5.16
CA VAL A 40 -6.24 27.46 -6.28
C VAL A 40 -6.12 26.01 -5.81
N GLY A 41 -6.01 25.75 -4.51
CA GLY A 41 -5.88 24.42 -3.92
C GLY A 41 -4.53 23.74 -4.16
N ALA A 42 -3.51 24.47 -4.62
CA ALA A 42 -2.18 23.92 -4.90
C ALA A 42 -1.33 23.74 -3.65
N ALA A 43 -1.59 24.53 -2.61
CA ALA A 43 -0.94 24.39 -1.31
C ALA A 43 -1.94 24.61 -0.17
N ASP A 44 -1.58 24.14 1.01
CA ASP A 44 -2.33 24.32 2.25
C ASP A 44 -1.38 24.72 3.37
N VAL A 45 -1.72 25.77 4.12
CA VAL A 45 -0.94 26.24 5.26
C VAL A 45 -1.74 25.97 6.52
N MET A 46 -1.54 24.79 7.09
CA MET A 46 -2.29 24.35 8.26
C MET A 46 -1.39 23.98 9.42
N ASP A 47 -1.91 24.18 10.63
CA ASP A 47 -1.37 23.53 11.82
C ASP A 47 -1.78 22.06 11.79
N HIS A 48 -0.83 21.20 11.44
CA HIS A 48 -0.99 19.75 11.60
C HIS A 48 -0.78 19.45 13.08
N VAL A 49 -1.76 18.82 13.74
CA VAL A 49 -1.78 18.60 15.21
C VAL A 49 -0.40 18.17 15.74
N GLY A 50 0.30 19.09 16.42
CA GLY A 50 1.59 18.86 17.09
C GLY A 50 2.84 19.04 16.23
N ALA A 51 2.70 19.35 14.93
CA ALA A 51 3.81 19.66 14.02
C ALA A 51 3.98 21.18 13.79
N GLY A 52 3.04 22.00 14.26
CA GLY A 52 3.02 23.43 13.99
C GLY A 52 2.51 23.71 12.58
N GLN A 53 2.68 24.96 12.14
CA GLN A 53 2.23 25.40 10.83
C GLN A 53 3.12 24.78 9.73
N VAL A 54 2.54 23.88 8.93
CA VAL A 54 3.22 23.17 7.84
C VAL A 54 2.58 23.59 6.52
N ILE A 55 3.43 23.81 5.52
CA ILE A 55 3.00 24.07 4.14
C ILE A 55 2.95 22.71 3.43
N THR A 56 1.76 22.27 3.04
CA THR A 56 1.56 21.04 2.27
C THR A 56 1.33 21.42 0.81
N VAL A 57 2.09 20.84 -0.12
CA VAL A 57 1.88 21.03 -1.57
C VAL A 57 1.22 19.78 -2.13
N HIS A 58 0.11 19.96 -2.86
CA HIS A 58 -0.60 18.84 -3.46
C HIS A 58 -0.18 18.66 -4.92
N GLU A 59 0.16 17.43 -5.32
CA GLU A 59 0.46 17.09 -6.73
C GLU A 59 -0.74 17.32 -7.67
N SER A 60 -1.95 17.27 -7.12
CA SER A 60 -3.20 17.64 -7.79
C SER A 60 -3.93 18.65 -6.93
N PRO A 61 -4.33 19.82 -7.46
CA PRO A 61 -4.97 20.86 -6.66
C PRO A 61 -6.23 20.34 -5.97
N LEU A 62 -6.29 20.54 -4.65
CA LEU A 62 -7.42 20.19 -3.79
C LEU A 62 -8.01 21.49 -3.24
N LEU A 63 -9.19 21.86 -3.73
CA LEU A 63 -9.88 23.03 -3.19
C LEU A 63 -10.24 22.76 -1.72
N PRO A 64 -10.17 23.75 -0.81
CA PRO A 64 -10.53 23.58 0.59
C PRO A 64 -11.93 22.95 0.80
N GLU A 65 -12.86 23.23 -0.11
CA GLU A 65 -14.23 22.70 -0.14
C GLU A 65 -14.31 21.19 -0.44
N GLN A 66 -13.26 20.61 -1.03
CA GLN A 66 -13.14 19.18 -1.30
C GLN A 66 -12.60 18.39 -0.09
N ARG A 67 -12.21 19.07 0.99
CA ARG A 67 -11.75 18.42 2.22
C ARG A 67 -12.92 17.73 2.91
N THR A 68 -12.74 16.45 3.22
CA THR A 68 -13.77 15.64 3.88
C THR A 68 -13.78 15.85 5.41
N HIS A 69 -12.68 16.36 6.00
CA HIS A 69 -12.56 16.66 7.43
C HIS A 69 -11.32 17.53 7.76
N ALA A 70 -11.26 18.10 8.97
CA ALA A 70 -10.08 18.75 9.52
C ALA A 70 -8.86 17.80 9.58
N CYS A 71 -7.62 18.30 9.42
CA CYS A 71 -6.45 17.42 9.52
C CYS A 71 -6.38 16.81 10.93
N ILE A 72 -6.46 15.49 10.96
CA ILE A 72 -6.18 14.71 12.16
C ILE A 72 -5.07 13.69 11.83
N PRO A 73 -4.20 13.36 12.79
CA PRO A 73 -3.13 12.40 12.56
C PRO A 73 -3.71 11.00 12.30
N CYS A 74 -3.08 10.28 11.39
CA CYS A 74 -3.36 8.88 11.13
C CYS A 74 -3.10 8.07 12.39
N GLN A 75 -4.05 7.23 12.78
CA GLN A 75 -3.93 6.39 13.97
C GLN A 75 -2.77 5.37 13.89
N ASP A 76 -2.37 4.99 12.67
CA ASP A 76 -1.36 3.94 12.45
C ASP A 76 0.06 4.48 12.28
N CYS A 77 0.23 5.71 11.77
CA CYS A 77 1.56 6.27 11.46
C CYS A 77 1.77 7.72 11.92
N GLY A 78 0.75 8.39 12.45
CA GLY A 78 0.84 9.79 12.87
C GLY A 78 0.83 10.83 11.73
N ALA A 79 1.06 10.43 10.48
CA ALA A 79 1.01 11.33 9.32
C ALA A 79 -0.40 11.92 9.11
N CYS A 80 -0.51 13.11 8.51
CA CYS A 80 -1.82 13.73 8.30
C CYS A 80 -2.75 12.83 7.43
N SER A 81 -4.03 12.78 7.80
CA SER A 81 -5.06 12.00 7.09
C SER A 81 -6.05 12.86 6.28
N CYS A 82 -5.82 14.17 6.15
CA CYS A 82 -6.78 15.13 5.57
C CYS A 82 -7.21 14.81 4.13
N GLU A 83 -6.41 14.05 3.40
CA GLU A 83 -6.66 13.72 1.98
C GLU A 83 -7.51 12.45 1.78
N TYR A 84 -7.98 11.80 2.84
CA TYR A 84 -8.68 10.51 2.72
C TYR A 84 -9.80 10.30 3.75
N ILE A 85 -9.71 9.24 4.56
CA ILE A 85 -10.68 8.88 5.59
C ILE A 85 -10.22 9.50 6.91
N LYS A 86 -11.18 10.04 7.67
CA LYS A 86 -10.94 10.65 8.98
C LYS A 86 -10.14 9.71 9.88
N GLY A 87 -8.87 10.07 10.14
CA GLY A 87 -7.98 9.37 11.07
C GLY A 87 -7.16 8.25 10.44
N MET A 88 -7.18 8.13 9.11
CA MET A 88 -6.45 7.10 8.38
C MET A 88 -5.92 7.63 7.05
N CYS A 89 -4.59 7.65 6.91
CA CYS A 89 -3.98 8.02 5.64
C CYS A 89 -4.14 6.89 4.60
N ARG A 90 -4.09 7.25 3.32
CA ARG A 90 -4.25 6.34 2.19
C ARG A 90 -3.29 5.13 2.23
N PRO A 91 -1.98 5.29 2.53
CA PRO A 91 -1.06 4.16 2.66
C PRO A 91 -1.47 3.16 3.76
N CYS A 92 -1.87 3.67 4.93
CA CYS A 92 -2.30 2.80 6.04
C CYS A 92 -3.60 2.07 5.74
N SER A 93 -4.55 2.72 5.04
CA SER A 93 -5.76 2.05 4.56
C SER A 93 -5.42 0.90 3.61
N HIS A 94 -4.57 1.14 2.62
CA HIS A 94 -4.15 0.11 1.67
C HIS A 94 -3.46 -1.08 2.37
N ILE A 95 -2.60 -0.81 3.35
CA ILE A 95 -1.97 -1.86 4.18
C ILE A 95 -3.03 -2.71 4.90
N ARG A 96 -4.06 -2.07 5.48
CA ARG A 96 -5.15 -2.78 6.16
C ARG A 96 -5.93 -3.67 5.18
N ASP A 97 -6.24 -3.16 4.00
CA ASP A 97 -6.96 -3.91 2.97
C ASP A 97 -6.16 -5.12 2.49
N VAL A 98 -4.85 -4.96 2.23
CA VAL A 98 -3.98 -6.06 1.81
C VAL A 98 -3.82 -7.10 2.94
N ARG A 99 -3.75 -6.67 4.20
CA ARG A 99 -3.74 -7.59 5.36
C ARG A 99 -5.04 -8.36 5.48
N GLU A 100 -6.18 -7.72 5.25
CA GLU A 100 -7.47 -8.40 5.25
C GLU A 100 -7.57 -9.44 4.12
N GLN A 101 -7.10 -9.06 2.94
CA GLN A 101 -6.98 -9.98 1.81
C GLN A 101 -6.10 -11.19 2.14
N ALA A 102 -4.98 -10.98 2.82
CA ALA A 102 -4.10 -12.05 3.27
C ALA A 102 -4.80 -12.97 4.28
N ARG A 103 -5.47 -12.42 5.29
CA ARG A 103 -6.24 -13.19 6.29
C ARG A 103 -7.30 -14.07 5.63
N THR A 104 -8.09 -13.50 4.72
CA THR A 104 -9.14 -14.23 3.99
C THR A 104 -8.54 -15.37 3.15
N ASP A 105 -7.41 -15.12 2.48
CA ASP A 105 -6.78 -16.13 1.62
C ASP A 105 -6.13 -17.26 2.42
N ILE A 106 -5.51 -16.95 3.56
CA ILE A 106 -4.96 -17.94 4.49
C ILE A 106 -6.09 -18.81 5.06
N ALA A 107 -7.19 -18.20 5.50
CA ALA A 107 -8.34 -18.94 6.02
C ALA A 107 -8.94 -19.89 4.97
N ARG A 108 -9.10 -19.41 3.72
CA ARG A 108 -9.50 -20.25 2.58
C ARG A 108 -8.54 -21.42 2.40
N TRP A 109 -7.24 -21.16 2.33
CA TRP A 109 -6.24 -22.19 2.07
C TRP A 109 -6.22 -23.24 3.19
N GLN A 110 -6.29 -22.82 4.46
CA GLN A 110 -6.35 -23.74 5.59
C GLN A 110 -7.61 -24.62 5.53
N GLN A 111 -8.77 -24.03 5.21
CA GLN A 111 -10.00 -24.78 5.03
C GLN A 111 -9.88 -25.82 3.90
N GLU A 112 -9.21 -25.48 2.80
CA GLU A 112 -8.96 -26.42 1.70
C GLU A 112 -8.02 -27.57 2.12
N VAL A 113 -6.99 -27.29 2.92
CA VAL A 113 -6.11 -28.32 3.50
C VAL A 113 -6.90 -29.24 4.44
N ASP A 114 -7.74 -28.67 5.32
CA ASP A 114 -8.55 -29.42 6.28
C ASP A 114 -9.60 -30.31 5.58
N GLN A 115 -10.06 -29.91 4.39
CA GLN A 115 -10.91 -30.72 3.51
C GLN A 115 -10.15 -31.87 2.80
N GLY A 116 -8.85 -32.02 3.04
CA GLY A 116 -8.03 -33.07 2.43
C GLY A 116 -7.70 -32.80 0.96
N LYS A 117 -7.72 -31.54 0.50
CA LYS A 117 -7.32 -31.21 -0.87
C LYS A 117 -5.81 -31.32 -1.01
N THR A 118 -5.36 -32.28 -1.82
CA THR A 118 -3.95 -32.66 -1.92
C THR A 118 -3.19 -31.94 -3.02
N TYR A 119 -3.88 -31.42 -4.04
CA TYR A 119 -3.26 -30.88 -5.24
C TYR A 119 -3.35 -29.37 -5.31
N ALA A 120 -2.31 -28.73 -5.82
CA ALA A 120 -2.24 -27.30 -6.05
C ALA A 120 -1.92 -27.01 -7.51
N VAL A 121 -2.43 -25.89 -8.00
CA VAL A 121 -1.98 -25.32 -9.27
C VAL A 121 -1.22 -24.04 -8.94
N GLY A 122 0.08 -24.03 -9.25
CA GLY A 122 0.93 -22.86 -9.06
C GLY A 122 0.54 -21.68 -9.97
N SER A 123 1.09 -20.51 -9.70
CA SER A 123 0.81 -19.25 -10.41
C SER A 123 1.04 -19.34 -11.93
N GLY A 124 2.03 -20.12 -12.38
CA GLY A 124 2.27 -20.36 -13.80
C GLY A 124 1.27 -21.30 -14.48
N GLY A 125 0.38 -21.95 -13.74
CA GLY A 125 -0.71 -22.79 -14.25
C GLY A 125 -0.29 -24.05 -15.03
N ALA A 126 0.99 -24.24 -15.36
CA ALA A 126 1.43 -25.28 -16.29
C ALA A 126 1.42 -26.69 -15.70
N ARG A 127 1.58 -26.82 -14.38
CA ARG A 127 1.77 -28.11 -13.71
C ARG A 127 0.88 -28.28 -12.49
N LEU A 128 0.60 -29.54 -12.18
CA LEU A 128 -0.05 -29.96 -10.95
C LEU A 128 1.01 -30.26 -9.90
N HIS A 129 0.85 -29.70 -8.71
CA HIS A 129 1.75 -29.86 -7.58
C HIS A 129 1.01 -30.56 -6.44
N ARG A 130 1.75 -31.19 -5.52
CA ARG A 130 1.22 -31.44 -4.17
C ARG A 130 1.17 -30.11 -3.41
N TRP A 131 0.19 -29.94 -2.53
CA TRP A 131 -0.03 -28.67 -1.82
C TRP A 131 1.18 -28.20 -0.99
N ASP A 132 2.01 -29.13 -0.50
CA ASP A 132 3.22 -28.89 0.28
C ASP A 132 4.50 -28.82 -0.58
N CYS A 133 4.36 -28.67 -1.90
CA CYS A 133 5.50 -28.56 -2.79
C CYS A 133 6.30 -27.27 -2.53
N SER A 134 7.60 -27.39 -2.30
CA SER A 134 8.52 -26.28 -2.00
C SER A 134 8.54 -25.15 -3.04
N SER A 135 8.23 -25.46 -4.30
CA SER A 135 8.13 -24.49 -5.41
C SER A 135 6.87 -23.62 -5.39
N LEU A 136 5.88 -23.96 -4.58
CA LEU A 136 4.66 -23.15 -4.40
C LEU A 136 4.89 -22.07 -3.36
N ASN A 137 4.09 -21.00 -3.43
CA ASN A 137 3.98 -20.06 -2.33
C ASN A 137 3.37 -20.75 -1.11
N THR A 138 4.04 -20.62 0.03
CA THR A 138 3.55 -21.06 1.34
C THR A 138 3.01 -19.85 2.11
N VAL A 139 2.29 -20.11 3.21
CA VAL A 139 1.81 -19.05 4.11
C VAL A 139 2.97 -18.23 4.62
N GLU A 140 4.03 -18.87 5.10
CA GLU A 140 5.20 -18.23 5.70
C GLU A 140 5.91 -17.33 4.70
N ARG A 141 6.12 -17.82 3.47
CA ARG A 141 6.79 -17.04 2.42
C ARG A 141 5.95 -15.83 2.02
N SER A 142 4.64 -16.00 1.87
CA SER A 142 3.74 -14.94 1.45
C SER A 142 3.58 -13.86 2.53
N VAL A 143 3.51 -14.27 3.80
CA VAL A 143 3.51 -13.36 4.96
C VAL A 143 4.83 -12.60 5.06
N GLY A 144 5.97 -13.29 4.93
CA GLY A 144 7.29 -12.65 4.93
C GLY A 144 7.40 -11.58 3.84
N SER A 145 7.04 -11.92 2.60
CA SER A 145 7.06 -10.95 1.49
C SER A 145 6.12 -9.75 1.70
N LEU A 146 4.94 -9.96 2.30
CA LEU A 146 4.02 -8.86 2.62
C LEU A 146 4.62 -7.93 3.69
N GLU A 147 5.17 -8.47 4.77
CA GLU A 147 5.76 -7.65 5.84
C GLU A 147 7.02 -6.91 5.36
N ASP A 148 7.84 -7.52 4.49
CA ASP A 148 8.96 -6.85 3.85
C ASP A 148 8.49 -5.67 2.97
N ALA A 149 7.42 -5.85 2.19
CA ALA A 149 6.84 -4.79 1.38
C ALA A 149 6.26 -3.66 2.24
N ILE A 150 5.57 -3.98 3.34
CA ILE A 150 5.05 -2.99 4.30
C ILE A 150 6.20 -2.20 4.94
N LYS A 151 7.28 -2.89 5.34
CA LYS A 151 8.45 -2.25 5.94
C LYS A 151 9.12 -1.30 4.94
N ALA A 152 9.29 -1.71 3.68
CA ALA A 152 9.83 -0.87 2.63
C ALA A 152 8.96 0.38 2.39
N ALA A 153 7.64 0.22 2.33
CA ALA A 153 6.71 1.34 2.14
C ALA A 153 6.78 2.34 3.31
N LYS A 154 6.90 1.85 4.55
CA LYS A 154 7.08 2.72 5.73
C LYS A 154 8.42 3.47 5.73
N ALA A 155 9.43 2.96 5.03
CA ALA A 155 10.75 3.59 4.89
C ALA A 155 10.82 4.61 3.74
N GLY A 156 9.69 4.96 3.11
CA GLY A 156 9.63 5.94 2.02
C GLY A 156 9.56 5.33 0.63
N ALA A 157 9.45 4.01 0.48
CA ALA A 157 9.11 3.41 -0.81
C ALA A 157 7.63 3.63 -1.16
N ASP A 158 7.30 3.68 -2.45
CA ASP A 158 5.93 3.88 -2.91
C ASP A 158 4.98 2.77 -2.36
N PRO A 159 3.96 3.12 -1.56
CA PRO A 159 3.00 2.17 -1.01
C PRO A 159 2.12 1.50 -2.08
N GLY A 160 2.11 1.98 -3.33
CA GLY A 160 1.44 1.35 -4.47
C GLY A 160 1.93 -0.07 -4.78
N TYR A 161 3.11 -0.46 -4.28
CA TYR A 161 3.70 -1.79 -4.47
C TYR A 161 3.40 -2.80 -3.35
N ILE A 162 2.59 -2.44 -2.35
CA ILE A 162 2.19 -3.40 -1.31
C ILE A 162 1.11 -4.32 -1.89
N TYR A 163 1.41 -5.62 -1.97
CA TYR A 163 0.47 -6.63 -2.46
C TYR A 163 0.60 -7.92 -1.66
N TRP A 164 -0.47 -8.73 -1.67
CA TRP A 164 -0.48 -10.07 -1.10
C TRP A 164 -0.13 -11.12 -2.17
N PRO A 165 1.00 -11.84 -2.06
CA PRO A 165 1.30 -12.98 -2.93
C PRO A 165 0.31 -14.11 -2.64
N ARG A 166 -0.66 -14.31 -3.54
CA ARG A 166 -1.75 -15.28 -3.33
C ARG A 166 -1.23 -16.70 -3.13
N LEU A 167 -1.87 -17.41 -2.22
CA LEU A 167 -1.66 -18.84 -2.03
C LEU A 167 -2.30 -19.61 -3.19
N PRO A 168 -1.72 -20.75 -3.61
CA PRO A 168 -2.32 -21.56 -4.66
C PRO A 168 -3.71 -22.04 -4.25
N LYS A 169 -4.57 -22.27 -5.25
CA LYS A 169 -5.84 -22.97 -5.04
C LYS A 169 -5.59 -24.46 -4.94
N LEU A 170 -6.20 -25.09 -3.94
CA LEU A 170 -6.10 -26.52 -3.76
C LEU A 170 -7.31 -27.26 -4.34
N TYR A 171 -7.08 -28.51 -4.73
CA TYR A 171 -8.04 -29.40 -5.36
C TYR A 171 -7.93 -30.81 -4.81
N SER A 172 -9.06 -31.51 -4.73
CA SER A 172 -9.07 -32.96 -4.56
C SER A 172 -8.85 -33.67 -5.90
N ALA A 173 -8.47 -34.95 -5.84
CA ALA A 173 -8.38 -35.83 -7.00
C ALA A 173 -9.68 -35.84 -7.83
N GLU A 174 -10.82 -35.95 -7.16
CA GLU A 174 -12.13 -36.02 -7.78
C GLU A 174 -12.52 -34.69 -8.45
N GLU A 175 -12.21 -33.55 -7.83
CA GLU A 175 -12.43 -32.24 -8.44
C GLU A 175 -11.62 -32.09 -9.74
N LEU A 176 -10.38 -32.57 -9.77
CA LEU A 176 -9.55 -32.54 -10.96
C LEU A 176 -10.07 -33.47 -12.06
N ARG A 177 -10.53 -34.67 -11.71
CA ARG A 177 -11.17 -35.62 -12.65
C ARG A 177 -12.43 -35.01 -13.25
N ARG A 178 -13.32 -34.44 -12.42
CA ARG A 178 -14.55 -33.77 -12.88
C ARG A 178 -14.27 -32.58 -13.80
N LYS A 179 -13.18 -31.86 -13.54
CA LYS A 179 -12.71 -30.76 -14.41
C LYS A 179 -11.99 -31.23 -15.68
N GLY A 180 -11.75 -32.54 -15.83
CA GLY A 180 -10.99 -33.09 -16.96
C GLY A 180 -9.55 -32.55 -17.02
N SER A 181 -8.93 -32.26 -15.88
CA SER A 181 -7.58 -31.69 -15.85
C SER A 181 -6.56 -32.67 -16.43
N LYS A 182 -5.89 -32.28 -17.53
CA LYS A 182 -4.80 -33.05 -18.17
C LYS A 182 -3.42 -32.46 -17.87
N LYS A 183 -3.29 -31.70 -16.76
CA LYS A 183 -2.02 -31.05 -16.41
C LYS A 183 -0.97 -32.09 -16.07
N ARG A 184 0.28 -31.84 -16.48
CA ARG A 184 1.42 -32.68 -16.12
C ARG A 184 1.82 -32.43 -14.68
N ASN A 185 2.33 -33.45 -14.00
CA ASN A 185 2.81 -33.31 -12.64
C ASN A 185 4.09 -32.49 -12.57
N CYS A 186 4.28 -31.84 -11.43
CA CYS A 186 5.52 -31.18 -11.09
C CYS A 186 6.64 -32.22 -10.95
N GLY A 187 7.78 -31.95 -11.58
CA GLY A 187 8.95 -32.84 -11.51
C GLY A 187 9.50 -33.00 -10.09
N LEU A 188 9.25 -32.01 -9.21
CA LEU A 188 9.65 -32.06 -7.80
C LEU A 188 8.70 -32.87 -6.93
N CYS A 189 7.43 -32.99 -7.33
CA CYS A 189 6.43 -33.74 -6.55
C CYS A 189 6.47 -35.25 -6.83
N GLY A 190 7.20 -35.68 -7.87
CA GLY A 190 7.22 -37.07 -8.31
C GLY A 190 5.94 -37.49 -9.06
N PRO A 191 5.86 -38.77 -9.46
CA PRO A 191 4.64 -39.35 -10.02
C PRO A 191 3.52 -39.37 -8.97
N ASP A 192 2.29 -39.14 -9.42
CA ASP A 192 1.09 -39.14 -8.59
C ASP A 192 0.74 -40.59 -8.20
N PRO A 193 0.23 -40.87 -6.99
CA PRO A 193 -0.46 -42.13 -6.71
C PRO A 193 -1.85 -42.27 -7.38
N LEU A 194 -2.35 -41.24 -8.08
CA LEU A 194 -3.65 -41.29 -8.81
C LEU A 194 -3.60 -41.95 -10.19
#